data_AF-A0AAU3IJK4-F1
#
_entry.id   AF-A0AAU3IJK4-F1
#
_cell.length_a   1.000
_cell.length_b   1.000
_cell.length_c   1.000
_cell.angle_alpha   90.00
_cell.angle_beta   90.00
_cell.angle_gamma   90.00
#
_symmetry.space_group_name_H-M   'P 1'
#
loop_
_entity.id
_entity.type
_entity.pdbx_description
1 polymer ?
#
loop_
_entity_poly.entity_id
_entity_poly.type
_entity_poly.pdbx_seq_one_letter_code
_entity_poly.pdbx_strand_id
1 'polypeptide(L)'
;MRSGMQDAVLAMLAKEPSYGYHLRARLRQALGPLGGSMNQGQIYVTLARLEKAGFVVCERSDGLPDRADRKVYALTPAGQRRVAAWLAEVGWPKPDLAEFHLKLVAAAAARLADPVELVAAQRRELLRRLREAQQAALSEPEDSAAAVLLEGVMLRLRADLRWLAACERAWSTGGVGGDATTGDEDGDGDENDEVEGG
;
A
#
# COMPACT_ATOMS: atom_id res chain seq x y z
N MET A 1 11.27 -6.70 -6.14
CA MET A 1 9.92 -6.06 -6.18
C MET A 1 9.76 -5.36 -7.52
N ARG A 2 8.75 -5.73 -8.31
CA ARG A 2 8.37 -5.01 -9.53
C ARG A 2 7.77 -3.67 -9.11
N SER A 3 8.27 -2.54 -9.64
CA SER A 3 7.78 -1.22 -9.25
C SER A 3 6.80 -0.72 -10.31
N GLY A 4 5.51 -0.69 -9.99
CA GLY A 4 4.46 -0.22 -10.92
C GLY A 4 4.69 1.19 -11.46
N MET A 5 5.49 2.01 -10.75
CA MET A 5 5.94 3.32 -11.25
C MET A 5 6.83 3.21 -12.50
N GLN A 6 7.72 2.22 -12.56
CA GLN A 6 8.59 2.02 -13.72
C GLN A 6 7.76 1.62 -14.95
N ASP A 7 6.81 0.70 -14.76
CA ASP A 7 5.94 0.24 -15.84
C ASP A 7 4.98 1.35 -16.30
N ALA A 8 4.48 2.17 -15.38
CA ALA A 8 3.68 3.36 -15.73
C ALA A 8 4.50 4.36 -16.56
N VAL A 9 5.73 4.70 -16.14
CA VAL A 9 6.61 5.60 -16.92
C VAL A 9 6.91 5.02 -18.30
N LEU A 10 7.13 3.71 -18.39
CA LEU A 10 7.36 3.01 -19.65
C LEU A 10 6.12 3.06 -20.55
N ALA A 11 4.92 2.85 -19.99
CA ALA A 11 3.66 2.93 -20.72
C ALA A 11 3.37 4.34 -21.26
N MET A 12 3.79 5.39 -20.56
CA MET A 12 3.65 6.77 -21.05
C MET A 12 4.46 7.05 -22.33
N LEU A 13 5.48 6.24 -22.63
CA LEU A 13 6.27 6.30 -23.87
C LEU A 13 5.67 5.45 -25.00
N ALA A 14 4.59 4.70 -24.76
CA ALA A 14 3.99 3.81 -25.76
C ALA A 14 3.33 4.55 -26.92
N LYS A 15 2.87 5.78 -26.67
CA LYS A 15 2.26 6.62 -27.71
C LYS A 15 3.31 7.24 -28.64
N GLU A 16 4.36 7.82 -28.07
CA GLU A 16 5.36 8.60 -28.81
C GLU A 16 6.65 8.79 -27.98
N PRO A 17 7.80 9.01 -28.63
CA PRO A 17 9.00 9.49 -27.97
C PRO A 17 8.75 10.79 -27.21
N SER A 18 9.36 10.95 -26.03
CA SER A 18 9.08 12.08 -25.17
C SER A 18 10.26 12.49 -24.32
N TYR A 19 10.33 13.78 -24.02
CA TYR A 19 11.18 14.28 -22.95
C TYR A 19 10.68 13.85 -21.57
N GLY A 20 11.60 13.67 -20.63
CA GLY A 20 11.28 13.22 -19.27
C GLY A 20 10.30 14.16 -18.53
N TYR A 21 10.43 15.47 -18.72
CA TYR A 21 9.53 16.45 -18.08
C TYR A 21 8.10 16.39 -18.65
N HIS A 22 7.93 16.11 -19.95
CA HIS A 22 6.62 15.91 -20.57
C HIS A 22 5.96 14.61 -20.09
N LEU A 23 6.73 13.53 -19.90
CA LEU A 23 6.21 12.29 -19.30
C LEU A 23 5.69 12.56 -17.89
N ARG A 24 6.48 13.28 -17.07
CA ARG A 24 6.09 13.68 -15.72
C ARG A 24 4.80 14.50 -15.72
N ALA A 25 4.69 15.49 -16.62
CA ALA A 25 3.52 16.35 -16.71
C ALA A 25 2.26 15.55 -17.03
N ARG A 26 2.32 14.68 -18.05
CA ARG A 26 1.20 13.83 -18.44
C ARG A 26 0.80 12.84 -17.34
N LEU A 27 1.78 12.21 -16.68
CA LEU A 27 1.51 11.27 -15.60
C LEU A 27 0.90 11.97 -14.37
N ARG A 28 1.39 13.16 -14.01
CA ARG A 28 0.79 13.98 -12.95
C ARG A 28 -0.64 14.39 -13.31
N GLN A 29 -0.87 14.81 -14.54
CA GLN A 29 -2.20 15.21 -14.99
C GLN A 29 -3.17 14.02 -14.90
N ALA A 30 -2.75 12.83 -15.31
CA ALA A 30 -3.59 11.63 -15.25
C ALA A 30 -3.87 11.17 -13.81
N LEU A 31 -2.89 11.28 -12.91
CA LEU A 31 -3.02 10.88 -11.50
C LEU A 31 -3.66 11.96 -10.62
N GLY A 32 -3.75 13.20 -11.10
CA GLY A 32 -4.21 14.35 -10.34
C GLY A 32 -3.53 14.46 -8.96
N PRO A 33 -4.29 14.60 -7.86
CA PRO A 33 -3.76 14.72 -6.50
C PRO A 33 -2.89 13.53 -6.07
N LEU A 34 -3.13 12.32 -6.59
CA LEU A 34 -2.33 11.13 -6.28
C LEU A 34 -0.91 11.21 -6.85
N GLY A 35 -0.69 12.04 -7.87
CA GLY A 35 0.62 12.34 -8.44
C GLY A 35 1.39 13.45 -7.73
N GLY A 36 0.85 14.05 -6.66
CA GLY A 36 1.43 15.23 -6.00
C GLY A 36 2.83 15.01 -5.41
N SER A 37 3.13 13.80 -4.95
CA SER A 37 4.44 13.43 -4.38
C SER A 37 5.49 13.07 -5.44
N MET A 38 5.13 13.09 -6.73
CA MET A 38 6.02 12.73 -7.82
C MET A 38 7.09 13.81 -8.06
N ASN A 39 8.23 13.63 -7.40
CA ASN A 39 9.38 14.50 -7.55
C ASN A 39 10.03 14.33 -8.94
N GLN A 40 10.73 15.36 -9.41
CA GLN A 40 11.38 15.37 -10.72
C GLN A 40 12.51 14.33 -10.81
N GLY A 41 13.32 14.21 -9.74
CA GLY A 41 14.43 13.25 -9.69
C GLY A 41 13.99 11.80 -9.91
N GLN A 42 12.84 11.41 -9.39
CA GLN A 42 12.30 10.05 -9.46
C GLN A 42 12.04 9.62 -10.91
N ILE A 43 11.56 10.53 -11.76
CA ILE A 43 11.32 10.27 -13.18
C ILE A 43 12.65 10.00 -13.89
N TYR A 44 13.65 10.85 -13.71
CA TYR A 44 14.95 10.67 -14.38
C TYR A 44 15.71 9.45 -13.85
N VAL A 45 15.64 9.17 -12.54
CA VAL A 45 16.20 7.93 -11.97
C VAL A 45 15.50 6.69 -12.55
N THR A 46 14.18 6.77 -12.73
CA THR A 46 13.40 5.69 -13.34
C THR A 46 13.78 5.50 -14.81
N LEU A 47 13.86 6.58 -15.59
CA LEU A 47 14.26 6.54 -17.00
C LEU A 47 15.68 5.98 -17.18
N ALA A 48 16.64 6.40 -16.36
CA ALA A 48 18.00 5.88 -16.39
C ALA A 48 18.05 4.37 -16.10
N ARG A 49 17.21 3.87 -15.18
CA ARG A 49 17.10 2.42 -14.90
C ARG A 49 16.47 1.67 -16.07
N LEU A 50 15.43 2.23 -16.70
CA LEU A 50 14.78 1.64 -17.87
C LEU A 50 15.72 1.60 -19.09
N GLU A 51 16.55 2.64 -19.26
CA GLU A 51 17.57 2.72 -20.30
C GLU A 51 18.64 1.65 -20.08
N LYS A 52 19.18 1.55 -18.86
CA LYS A 52 20.14 0.50 -18.48
C LYS A 52 19.58 -0.91 -18.66
N ALA A 53 18.27 -1.08 -18.48
CA ALA A 53 17.58 -2.35 -18.70
C ALA A 53 17.23 -2.64 -20.17
N GLY A 54 17.54 -1.71 -21.09
CA GLY A 54 17.27 -1.87 -22.53
C GLY A 54 15.79 -1.72 -22.92
N PHE A 55 14.95 -1.18 -22.03
CA PHE A 55 13.52 -0.95 -22.32
C PHE A 55 13.25 0.39 -23.01
N VAL A 56 14.14 1.35 -22.86
CA VAL A 56 14.10 2.63 -23.57
C VAL A 56 15.46 2.94 -24.17
N VAL A 57 15.47 3.72 -25.25
CA VAL A 57 16.66 4.40 -25.76
C VAL A 57 16.55 5.89 -25.50
N CYS A 58 17.68 6.54 -25.27
CA CYS A 58 17.79 7.97 -25.10
C CYS A 58 18.58 8.57 -26.27
N GLU A 59 17.95 9.48 -27.00
CA GLU A 59 18.61 10.29 -28.03
C GLU A 59 18.86 11.69 -27.47
N ARG A 60 20.03 12.26 -27.74
CA ARG A 60 20.31 13.67 -27.48
C ARG A 60 19.73 14.46 -28.64
N SER A 61 18.78 15.37 -28.38
CA SER A 61 18.30 16.27 -29.44
C SER A 61 19.45 17.17 -29.91
N ASP A 62 19.63 17.24 -31.23
CA ASP A 62 20.68 18.01 -31.89
C ASP A 62 20.49 19.51 -31.62
N GLY A 63 21.30 20.08 -30.72
CA GLY A 63 21.40 21.52 -30.52
C GLY A 63 21.99 21.91 -29.17
N LEU A 64 23.19 22.51 -29.22
CA LEU A 64 23.96 23.21 -28.17
C LEU A 64 24.20 22.50 -26.80
N PRO A 65 25.38 22.69 -26.17
CA PRO A 65 26.00 21.65 -25.35
C PRO A 65 25.46 21.44 -23.92
N ASP A 66 24.39 22.09 -23.45
CA ASP A 66 24.30 22.35 -22.00
C ASP A 66 22.95 22.18 -21.30
N ARG A 67 22.03 21.32 -21.78
CA ARG A 67 20.85 20.97 -20.97
C ARG A 67 20.50 19.48 -21.00
N ALA A 68 20.52 18.86 -19.83
CA ALA A 68 19.93 17.54 -19.56
C ALA A 68 18.44 17.44 -19.96
N ASP A 69 17.78 18.58 -20.16
CA ASP A 69 16.39 18.72 -20.60
C ASP A 69 16.12 18.37 -22.08
N ARG A 70 17.16 18.09 -22.88
CA ARG A 70 17.03 17.74 -24.31
C ARG A 70 17.08 16.23 -24.60
N LYS A 71 17.01 15.38 -23.58
CA LYS A 71 16.96 13.93 -23.73
C LYS A 71 15.56 13.48 -24.16
N VAL A 72 15.45 12.95 -25.38
CA VAL A 72 14.24 12.30 -25.88
C VAL A 72 14.36 10.82 -25.60
N TYR A 73 13.38 10.26 -24.91
CA TYR A 73 13.30 8.83 -24.63
C TYR A 73 12.30 8.19 -25.58
N ALA A 74 12.62 7.00 -26.09
CA ALA A 74 11.74 6.20 -26.93
C ALA A 74 11.72 4.73 -26.45
N LEU A 75 10.60 4.04 -26.63
CA LEU A 75 10.53 2.60 -26.33
C LEU A 75 11.36 1.78 -27.29
N THR A 76 12.01 0.75 -26.76
CA THR A 76 12.54 -0.36 -27.57
C THR A 76 11.46 -1.42 -27.81
N PRO A 77 11.66 -2.37 -28.75
CA PRO A 77 10.78 -3.53 -28.88
C PRO A 77 10.66 -4.35 -27.59
N ALA A 78 11.73 -4.41 -26.77
CA ALA A 78 11.68 -5.04 -25.46
C ALA A 78 10.80 -4.25 -24.48
N GLY A 79 10.89 -2.93 -24.48
CA GLY A 79 10.02 -2.05 -23.69
C GLY A 79 8.54 -2.21 -24.05
N GLN A 80 8.22 -2.26 -25.34
CA GLN A 80 6.84 -2.49 -25.82
C GLN A 80 6.27 -3.82 -25.30
N ARG A 81 7.02 -4.92 -25.43
CA ARG A 81 6.62 -6.22 -24.89
C ARG A 81 6.43 -6.20 -23.38
N ARG A 82 7.29 -5.47 -22.65
CA ARG A 82 7.18 -5.31 -21.20
C ARG A 82 5.89 -4.59 -20.81
N VAL A 83 5.55 -3.49 -21.49
CA VAL A 83 4.29 -2.75 -21.26
C VAL A 83 3.07 -3.64 -21.56
N ALA A 84 3.07 -4.33 -22.70
CA ALA A 84 1.97 -5.23 -23.06
C ALA A 84 1.78 -6.34 -22.03
N ALA A 85 2.87 -6.97 -21.59
CA ALA A 85 2.82 -8.00 -20.55
C ALA A 85 2.32 -7.46 -19.21
N TRP A 86 2.71 -6.24 -18.83
CA TRP A 86 2.25 -5.61 -17.59
C TRP A 86 0.77 -5.23 -17.63
N LEU A 87 0.29 -4.68 -18.75
CA LEU A 87 -1.13 -4.33 -18.91
C LEU A 87 -2.04 -5.56 -18.97
N ALA A 88 -1.53 -6.70 -19.45
CA ALA A 88 -2.26 -7.96 -19.47
C ALA A 88 -2.22 -8.71 -18.12
N GLU A 89 -1.35 -8.31 -17.18
CA GLU A 89 -1.24 -8.91 -15.87
C GLU A 89 -2.47 -8.54 -15.02
N VAL A 90 -3.45 -9.44 -14.97
CA VAL A 90 -4.58 -9.33 -14.05
C VAL A 90 -4.26 -10.13 -12.80
N GLY A 91 -4.13 -9.43 -11.67
CA GLY A 91 -3.84 -10.06 -10.40
C GLY A 91 -4.43 -9.29 -9.24
N TRP A 92 -4.99 -10.01 -8.28
CA TRP A 92 -5.26 -9.45 -6.96
C TRP A 92 -3.98 -9.59 -6.13
N PRO A 93 -3.47 -8.51 -5.52
CA PRO A 93 -2.34 -8.67 -4.61
C PRO A 93 -2.76 -9.62 -3.50
N LYS A 94 -1.92 -10.63 -3.20
CA LYS A 94 -2.13 -11.43 -1.99
C LYS A 94 -2.28 -10.47 -0.81
N PRO A 95 -3.20 -10.72 0.14
CA PRO A 95 -3.31 -9.89 1.34
C PRO A 95 -1.94 -9.88 2.02
N ASP A 96 -1.22 -8.77 1.89
CA ASP A 96 0.04 -8.60 2.58
C ASP A 96 -0.28 -8.23 4.03
N LEU A 97 0.49 -8.74 4.98
CA LEU A 97 0.37 -8.33 6.37
C LEU A 97 0.87 -6.90 6.48
N ALA A 98 -0.05 -5.94 6.34
CA ALA A 98 0.29 -4.54 6.54
C ALA A 98 0.86 -4.35 7.96
N GLU A 99 1.82 -3.44 8.09
CA GLU A 99 2.54 -3.12 9.33
C GLU A 99 1.60 -2.95 10.54
N PHE A 100 0.42 -2.37 10.31
CA PHE A 100 -0.58 -2.19 11.37
C PHE A 100 -1.13 -3.51 11.92
N HIS A 101 -1.33 -4.54 11.09
CA HIS A 101 -1.74 -5.87 11.56
C HIS A 101 -0.69 -6.45 12.51
N LEU A 102 0.60 -6.28 12.17
CA LEU A 102 1.72 -6.75 12.99
C LEU A 102 1.77 -6.00 14.33
N LYS A 103 1.60 -4.67 14.30
CA LYS A 103 1.53 -3.83 15.51
C LYS A 103 0.41 -4.26 16.44
N LEU A 104 -0.76 -4.59 15.88
CA LEU A 104 -1.93 -4.99 16.67
C LEU A 104 -1.71 -6.34 17.36
N VAL A 105 -1.17 -7.33 16.64
CA VAL A 105 -0.83 -8.64 17.20
C VAL A 105 0.28 -8.51 18.24
N ALA A 106 1.33 -7.74 17.97
CA ALA A 106 2.44 -7.54 18.89
C ALA A 106 2.01 -6.81 20.18
N ALA A 107 1.18 -5.77 20.06
CA ALA A 107 0.64 -5.05 21.22
C ALA A 107 -0.17 -5.98 22.13
N ALA A 108 -1.04 -6.80 21.54
CA ALA A 108 -1.85 -7.77 22.27
C ALA A 108 -1.00 -8.87 22.93
N ALA A 109 -0.07 -9.49 22.18
CA ALA A 109 0.73 -10.61 22.66
C ALA A 109 1.78 -10.21 23.69
N ALA A 110 2.44 -9.06 23.49
CA ALA A 110 3.52 -8.60 24.38
C ALA A 110 3.02 -7.73 25.54
N ARG A 111 1.73 -7.37 25.57
CA ARG A 111 1.11 -6.44 26.53
C ARG A 111 1.86 -5.10 26.66
N LEU A 112 2.47 -4.63 25.56
CA LEU A 112 3.27 -3.40 25.53
C LEU A 112 2.43 -2.15 25.25
N ALA A 113 1.22 -2.31 24.74
CA ALA A 113 0.28 -1.23 24.48
C ALA A 113 -1.15 -1.79 24.49
N ASP A 114 -2.12 -0.92 24.77
CA ASP A 114 -3.54 -1.25 24.62
C ASP A 114 -3.91 -1.34 23.13
N PRO A 115 -4.34 -2.51 22.63
CA PRO A 115 -4.83 -2.68 21.26
C PRO A 115 -5.96 -1.71 20.90
N VAL A 116 -6.82 -1.33 21.86
CA VAL A 116 -7.95 -0.42 21.64
C VAL A 116 -7.44 1.00 21.33
N GLU A 117 -6.47 1.49 22.08
CA GLU A 117 -5.84 2.79 21.83
C GLU A 117 -5.10 2.83 20.48
N LEU A 118 -4.45 1.73 20.11
CA LEU A 118 -3.79 1.60 18.82
C LEU A 118 -4.79 1.65 17.65
N VAL A 119 -5.93 0.96 17.79
CA VAL A 119 -7.03 1.02 16.80
C VAL A 119 -7.64 2.42 16.72
N ALA A 120 -7.86 3.08 17.86
CA ALA A 120 -8.38 4.45 17.91
C ALA A 120 -7.42 5.44 17.21
N ALA A 121 -6.11 5.30 17.41
CA ALA A 121 -5.11 6.11 16.73
C ALA A 121 -5.12 5.89 15.21
N GLN A 122 -5.18 4.64 14.76
CA GLN A 122 -5.26 4.32 13.33
C GLN A 122 -6.56 4.83 12.70
N ARG A 123 -7.69 4.72 13.41
CA ARG A 123 -8.98 5.25 12.95
C ARG A 123 -8.92 6.75 12.70
N ARG A 124 -8.30 7.54 13.60
CA ARG A 124 -8.13 9.00 13.43
C ARG A 124 -7.35 9.32 12.15
N GLU A 125 -6.28 8.58 11.88
CA GLU A 125 -5.48 8.75 10.67
C GLU A 125 -6.26 8.39 9.39
N LEU A 126 -7.00 7.27 9.38
CA LEU A 126 -7.81 6.89 8.21
C LEU A 126 -8.95 7.88 7.95
N LEU A 127 -9.58 8.42 8.99
CA LEU A 127 -10.59 9.48 8.86
C LEU A 127 -10.01 10.78 8.30
N ARG A 128 -8.78 11.15 8.71
CA ARG A 128 -8.06 12.29 8.12
C ARG A 128 -7.82 12.07 6.62
N ARG A 129 -7.28 10.91 6.24
CA ARG A 129 -7.04 10.56 4.82
C ARG A 129 -8.32 10.50 4.00
N LEU A 130 -9.42 9.99 4.57
CA LEU A 130 -10.71 9.95 3.89
C LEU A 130 -11.21 11.36 3.57
N ARG A 131 -11.11 12.30 4.53
CA ARG A 131 -11.47 13.70 4.32
C ARG A 131 -10.61 14.36 3.25
N GLU A 132 -9.30 14.10 3.25
CA GLU A 132 -8.38 14.61 2.23
C GLU A 132 -8.72 14.07 0.83
N ALA A 133 -9.00 12.77 0.72
CA ALA A 133 -9.42 12.17 -0.56
C ALA A 133 -10.76 12.74 -1.05
N GLN A 134 -11.72 12.99 -0.15
CA GLN A 134 -13.00 13.62 -0.48
C GLN A 134 -12.80 15.05 -0.99
N GLN A 135 -12.00 15.86 -0.30
CA GLN A 135 -11.72 17.24 -0.71
C GLN A 135 -10.98 17.28 -2.06
N ALA A 136 -10.02 16.38 -2.25
CA ALA A 136 -9.31 16.23 -3.51
C ALA A 136 -10.28 15.87 -4.65
N ALA A 137 -11.21 14.94 -4.42
CA ALA A 137 -12.18 14.53 -5.45
C ALA A 137 -13.13 15.67 -5.84
N LEU A 138 -13.56 16.50 -4.88
CA LEU A 138 -14.40 17.69 -5.16
C LEU A 138 -13.71 18.74 -6.03
N SER A 139 -12.38 18.70 -6.11
CA SER A 139 -11.59 19.64 -6.92
C SER A 139 -11.30 19.10 -8.33
N GLU A 140 -11.69 17.86 -8.62
CA GLU A 140 -11.48 17.20 -9.90
C GLU A 140 -12.75 17.24 -10.77
N PRO A 141 -12.63 17.32 -12.10
CA PRO A 141 -13.76 17.11 -13.00
C PRO A 141 -14.36 15.71 -12.79
N GLU A 142 -15.68 15.59 -12.83
CA GLU A 142 -16.41 14.35 -12.50
C GLU A 142 -15.98 13.15 -13.36
N ASP A 143 -15.68 13.37 -14.65
CA ASP A 143 -15.25 12.34 -15.60
C ASP A 143 -13.71 12.19 -15.70
N SER A 144 -12.94 12.78 -14.78
CA SER A 144 -11.47 12.68 -14.81
C SER A 144 -10.99 11.32 -14.31
N ALA A 145 -9.88 10.82 -14.89
CA ALA A 145 -9.25 9.60 -14.40
C ALA A 145 -8.84 9.72 -12.91
N ALA A 146 -8.45 10.91 -12.47
CA ALA A 146 -8.09 11.17 -11.09
C ALA A 146 -9.30 11.03 -10.14
N ALA A 147 -10.49 11.49 -10.54
CA ALA A 147 -11.72 11.34 -9.77
C ALA A 147 -12.04 9.85 -9.53
N VAL A 148 -11.98 9.01 -10.58
CA VAL A 148 -12.20 7.56 -10.49
C VAL A 148 -11.16 6.88 -9.58
N LEU A 149 -9.88 7.28 -9.68
CA LEU A 149 -8.84 6.73 -8.81
C LEU A 149 -9.04 7.12 -7.34
N LEU A 150 -9.45 8.36 -7.08
CA LEU A 150 -9.77 8.85 -5.73
C LEU A 150 -10.98 8.14 -5.14
N GLU A 151 -12.00 7.84 -5.95
CA GLU A 151 -13.12 7.01 -5.50
C GLU A 151 -12.66 5.63 -5.03
N GLY A 152 -11.79 4.98 -5.80
CA GLY A 152 -11.17 3.71 -5.40
C GLY A 152 -10.40 3.80 -4.07
N VAL A 153 -9.70 4.91 -3.83
CA VAL A 153 -9.02 5.17 -2.55
C VAL A 153 -10.02 5.31 -1.41
N MET A 154 -11.10 6.10 -1.60
CA MET A 154 -12.14 6.28 -0.59
C MET A 154 -12.85 4.97 -0.23
N LEU A 155 -13.12 4.11 -1.21
CA LEU A 155 -13.73 2.80 -0.99
C LEU A 155 -12.84 1.90 -0.14
N ARG A 156 -11.53 1.88 -0.39
CA ARG A 156 -10.56 1.14 0.44
C ARG A 156 -10.53 1.67 1.87
N LEU A 157 -10.40 2.99 2.05
CA LEU A 157 -10.37 3.62 3.37
C LEU A 157 -11.64 3.32 4.18
N ARG A 158 -12.81 3.33 3.54
CA ARG A 158 -14.08 2.95 4.19
C ARG A 158 -14.12 1.47 4.57
N ALA A 159 -13.54 0.59 3.76
CA ALA A 159 -13.42 -0.82 4.12
C ALA A 159 -12.50 -1.00 5.34
N ASP A 160 -11.35 -0.32 5.37
CA ASP A 160 -10.40 -0.37 6.49
C ASP A 160 -11.03 0.21 7.78
N LEU A 161 -11.78 1.30 7.69
CA LEU A 161 -12.51 1.86 8.84
C LEU A 161 -13.57 0.89 9.39
N ARG A 162 -14.28 0.15 8.51
CA ARG A 162 -15.21 -0.90 8.93
C ARG A 162 -14.48 -2.05 9.63
N TRP A 163 -13.30 -2.41 9.14
CA TRP A 163 -12.45 -3.43 9.77
C TRP A 163 -11.96 -2.98 11.16
N LEU A 164 -11.45 -1.75 11.30
CA LEU A 164 -11.04 -1.21 12.62
C LEU A 164 -12.19 -1.20 13.63
N ALA A 165 -13.42 -0.92 13.19
CA ALA A 165 -14.58 -1.01 14.07
C ALA A 165 -14.86 -2.45 14.54
N ALA A 166 -14.57 -3.47 13.72
CA ALA A 166 -14.65 -4.87 14.13
C ALA A 166 -13.53 -5.23 15.12
N CYS A 167 -12.32 -4.71 14.91
CA CYS A 167 -11.20 -4.84 15.84
C CYS A 167 -11.58 -4.31 17.23
N GLU A 168 -11.98 -3.05 17.34
CA GLU A 168 -12.40 -2.46 18.63
C GLU A 168 -13.41 -3.33 19.36
N ARG A 169 -14.45 -3.83 18.67
CA ARG A 169 -15.44 -4.72 19.30
C ARG A 169 -14.78 -5.99 19.85
N ALA A 170 -13.96 -6.67 19.05
CA ALA A 170 -13.33 -7.93 19.45
C ALA A 170 -12.47 -7.78 20.71
N TRP A 171 -11.65 -6.72 20.80
CA TRP A 171 -10.77 -6.46 21.94
C TRP A 171 -11.48 -5.82 23.14
N SER A 172 -12.60 -5.12 22.94
CA SER A 172 -13.41 -4.59 24.05
C SER A 172 -14.27 -5.66 24.74
N THR A 173 -14.71 -6.70 24.00
CA THR A 173 -15.56 -7.78 24.55
C THR A 173 -14.78 -9.01 24.99
N GLY A 174 -13.53 -9.17 24.55
CA GLY A 174 -12.68 -10.30 24.89
C GLY A 174 -11.24 -9.85 25.05
N GLY A 175 -10.74 -9.85 26.29
CA GLY A 175 -9.30 -9.86 26.54
C GLY A 175 -8.73 -11.15 25.94
N VAL A 176 -8.32 -11.12 24.68
CA VAL A 176 -7.69 -12.28 24.03
C VAL A 176 -6.27 -12.42 24.59
N GLY A 177 -6.14 -13.16 25.70
CA GLY A 177 -4.83 -13.58 26.23
C GLY A 177 -4.76 -13.88 27.73
N GLY A 178 -5.31 -15.03 28.15
CA GLY A 178 -4.71 -15.88 29.20
C GLY A 178 -5.36 -15.88 30.57
N ASP A 179 -6.38 -16.74 30.75
CA ASP A 179 -6.40 -17.65 31.89
C ASP A 179 -6.88 -19.02 31.41
N ALA A 180 -5.92 -19.81 30.94
CA ALA A 180 -6.08 -21.24 30.77
C ALA A 180 -4.71 -21.87 31.04
N THR A 181 -4.65 -22.61 32.15
CA THR A 181 -3.62 -23.57 32.61
C THR A 181 -2.71 -23.07 33.73
N THR A 182 -2.98 -23.49 34.97
CA THR A 182 -2.14 -24.44 35.74
C THR A 182 -2.69 -24.63 37.17
N GLY A 183 -2.96 -25.90 37.54
CA GLY A 183 -3.29 -26.29 38.91
C GLY A 183 -4.04 -27.61 39.05
N ASP A 184 -3.63 -28.66 38.33
CA ASP A 184 -3.80 -30.04 38.80
C ASP A 184 -2.52 -30.42 39.57
N GLU A 185 -2.67 -31.38 40.49
CA GLU A 185 -1.71 -31.97 41.46
C GLU A 185 -1.58 -31.18 42.79
N ASP A 186 -1.76 -31.73 44.00
CA ASP A 186 -2.07 -33.06 44.53
C ASP A 186 -2.42 -32.86 46.02
N GLY A 187 -3.24 -33.73 46.60
CA GLY A 187 -3.59 -33.63 48.03
C GLY A 187 -4.55 -34.71 48.51
N ASP A 188 -4.15 -35.95 48.28
CA ASP A 188 -4.66 -37.19 48.87
C ASP A 188 -5.00 -37.05 50.36
N GLY A 189 -6.11 -37.65 50.77
CA GLY A 189 -6.69 -37.49 52.11
C GLY A 189 -7.76 -38.53 52.42
N ASP A 190 -7.40 -39.80 52.19
CA ASP A 190 -7.67 -40.95 53.06
C ASP A 190 -9.13 -41.16 53.52
N GLU A 191 -9.87 -41.99 52.78
CA GLU A 191 -11.12 -42.58 53.25
C GLU A 191 -11.17 -44.07 52.86
N ASN A 192 -10.72 -44.93 53.78
CA ASN A 192 -11.35 -46.19 54.20
C ASN A 192 -10.31 -47.23 54.67
N ASP A 193 -10.21 -47.41 55.98
CA ASP A 193 -10.40 -48.74 56.59
C ASP A 193 -10.47 -48.57 58.11
N GLU A 194 -11.64 -48.73 58.71
CA GLU A 194 -11.72 -49.24 60.08
C GLU A 194 -12.98 -50.09 60.26
N VAL A 195 -12.70 -51.38 60.38
CA VAL A 195 -13.56 -52.48 60.77
C VAL A 195 -13.82 -52.39 62.28
N GLU A 196 -15.08 -52.41 62.70
CA GLU A 196 -15.57 -52.96 63.97
C GLU A 196 -17.11 -53.00 63.86
N GLY A 197 -17.83 -54.12 63.98
CA GLY A 197 -17.73 -55.19 64.96
C GLY A 197 -19.03 -55.18 65.78
N GLY A 198 -19.93 -56.15 65.53
CA GLY A 198 -21.20 -56.32 66.24
C GLY A 198 -22.11 -57.37 65.64
#